data_AF-A0A8T3AJM5-F1
#
_entry.id   AF-A0A8T3AJM5-F1
#
_cell.length_a   1.000
_cell.length_b   1.000
_cell.length_c   1.000
_cell.angle_alpha   90.00
_cell.angle_beta   90.00
_cell.angle_gamma   90.00
#
_symmetry.space_group_name_H-M   'P 1'
#
loop_
_entity.id
_entity.type
_entity.pdbx_description
1 polymer ?
#
loop_
_entity_poly.entity_id
_entity_poly.type
_entity_poly.pdbx_seq_one_letter_code
_entity_poly.pdbx_strand_id
1 'polypeptide(L)'
;MTSIMFWNCKGAKKKEASHYLRNLIGENGMFFIGLIETKMENLGREDVRKLVGNDWEFHHVAATGTSGGILTLWKYRMASFKIIDSSKQCIIGKLIIPKGNKAKVCIVYGIKICMKEENFKS
;
A
#
# COMPACT_ATOMS: atom_id res chain seq x y z
N MET A 1 1.18 -16.37 13.70
CA MET A 1 0.11 -15.35 13.63
C MET A 1 0.15 -14.76 12.22
N THR A 2 -0.99 -14.52 11.58
CA THR A 2 -1.04 -13.88 10.25
C THR A 2 -1.54 -12.46 10.38
N SER A 3 -0.81 -11.51 9.81
CA SER A 3 -1.02 -10.10 10.08
C SER A 3 -1.15 -9.29 8.80
N ILE A 4 -1.87 -8.18 8.91
CA ILE A 4 -2.09 -7.17 7.87
C ILE A 4 -1.37 -5.90 8.32
N MET A 5 -0.68 -5.22 7.41
CA MET A 5 0.05 -3.98 7.72
C MET A 5 -0.35 -2.83 6.81
N PHE A 6 -0.40 -1.62 7.38
CA PHE A 6 -0.52 -0.37 6.64
C PHE A 6 0.62 0.56 7.05
N TRP A 7 1.36 1.11 6.09
CA TRP A 7 2.53 1.93 6.39
C TRP A 7 2.72 3.09 5.42
N ASN A 8 2.88 4.29 5.98
CA ASN A 8 3.42 5.43 5.25
C ASN A 8 4.94 5.32 5.17
N CYS A 9 5.46 4.87 4.03
CA CYS A 9 6.88 4.58 3.88
C CYS A 9 7.73 5.79 3.44
N LYS A 10 7.09 6.91 3.04
CA LYS A 10 7.76 8.14 2.56
C LYS A 10 8.89 7.85 1.56
N GLY A 11 8.65 6.93 0.62
CA GLY A 11 9.58 6.50 -0.42
C GLY A 11 9.93 5.01 -0.31
N ALA A 12 9.31 4.18 -1.15
CA ALA A 12 9.51 2.73 -1.14
C ALA A 12 10.87 2.29 -1.72
N LYS A 13 11.49 3.11 -2.59
CA LYS A 13 12.81 2.82 -3.19
C LYS A 13 14.00 3.02 -2.25
N LYS A 14 13.78 3.55 -1.04
CA LYS A 14 14.87 3.71 -0.06
C LYS A 14 15.36 2.34 0.40
N LYS A 15 16.67 2.15 0.46
CA LYS A 15 17.29 0.87 0.85
C LYS A 15 16.86 0.47 2.26
N GLU A 16 16.83 1.43 3.17
CA GLU A 16 16.43 1.26 4.57
C GLU A 16 14.95 0.86 4.65
N ALA A 17 14.08 1.49 3.85
CA ALA A 17 12.67 1.16 3.82
C ALA A 17 12.42 -0.27 3.31
N SER A 18 13.14 -0.68 2.26
CA SER A 18 13.06 -2.04 1.73
C SER A 18 13.59 -3.08 2.73
N HIS A 19 14.69 -2.79 3.41
CA HIS A 19 15.25 -3.69 4.43
C HIS A 19 14.30 -3.85 5.62
N TYR A 20 13.79 -2.74 6.15
CA TYR A 20 12.83 -2.75 7.25
C TYR A 20 11.55 -3.52 6.89
N LEU A 21 11.01 -3.31 5.69
CA LEU A 21 9.83 -4.01 5.20
C LEU A 21 10.02 -5.53 5.16
N ARG A 22 11.18 -6.01 4.70
CA ARG A 22 11.48 -7.45 4.66
C ARG A 22 11.56 -8.07 6.05
N ASN A 23 12.21 -7.38 7.00
CA ASN A 23 12.30 -7.87 8.37
C ASN A 23 10.90 -8.01 8.99
N LEU A 24 10.05 -6.99 8.83
CA LEU A 24 8.67 -7.04 9.31
C LEU A 24 7.86 -8.18 8.68
N ILE A 25 8.05 -8.43 7.39
CA ILE A 25 7.39 -9.55 6.68
C ILE A 25 7.80 -10.89 7.29
N GLY A 26 9.10 -11.09 7.50
CA GLY A 26 9.66 -12.36 8.00
C GLY A 26 9.26 -12.64 9.44
N GLU A 27 9.37 -11.64 10.32
CA GLU A 27 9.13 -11.79 11.76
C GLU A 27 7.65 -11.97 12.10
N ASN A 28 6.74 -11.31 11.36
CA ASN A 28 5.34 -11.21 11.76
C ASN A 28 4.36 -11.99 10.86
N GLY A 29 4.86 -12.77 9.90
CA GLY A 29 4.01 -13.56 9.02
C GLY A 29 3.03 -12.71 8.20
N MET A 30 3.48 -11.55 7.72
CA MET A 30 2.65 -10.62 6.96
C MET A 30 2.21 -11.23 5.64
N PHE A 31 0.92 -11.06 5.31
CA PHE A 31 0.34 -11.59 4.06
C PHE A 31 -0.39 -10.52 3.23
N PHE A 32 -0.70 -9.37 3.81
CA PHE A 32 -1.27 -8.22 3.11
C PHE A 32 -0.62 -6.94 3.63
N ILE A 33 -0.23 -6.05 2.71
CA ILE A 33 0.45 -4.80 3.01
C ILE A 33 -0.14 -3.67 2.17
N GLY A 34 -0.53 -2.57 2.80
CA GLY A 34 -0.84 -1.31 2.15
C GLY A 34 0.25 -0.28 2.42
N LEU A 35 0.91 0.21 1.39
CA LEU A 35 1.89 1.29 1.47
C LEU A 35 1.32 2.57 0.88
N ILE A 36 1.53 3.69 1.57
CA ILE A 36 1.22 5.03 1.07
C ILE A 36 2.50 5.87 1.02
N GLU A 37 2.49 6.92 0.20
CA GLU A 37 3.65 7.80 -0.05
C GLU A 37 4.83 7.02 -0.60
N THR A 38 4.55 6.16 -1.58
CA THR A 38 5.57 5.29 -2.16
C THR A 38 6.56 6.06 -3.02
N LYS A 39 6.16 7.22 -3.57
CA LYS A 39 6.95 8.08 -4.46
C LYS A 39 7.48 7.34 -5.69
N MET A 40 6.71 6.39 -6.20
CA MET A 40 7.04 5.61 -7.39
C MET A 40 6.05 5.89 -8.50
N GLU A 41 6.53 6.44 -9.60
CA GLU A 41 5.75 6.65 -10.83
C GLU A 41 5.58 5.34 -11.59
N ASN A 42 6.66 4.55 -11.67
CA ASN A 42 6.68 3.25 -12.31
C ASN A 42 7.04 2.17 -11.29
N LEU A 43 6.27 1.09 -11.28
CA LEU A 43 6.54 -0.11 -10.49
C LEU A 43 6.25 -1.35 -11.33
N GLY A 44 7.30 -2.13 -11.61
CA GLY A 44 7.19 -3.43 -12.29
C GLY A 44 7.24 -4.60 -11.31
N ARG A 45 7.00 -5.81 -11.85
CA ARG A 45 7.09 -7.05 -11.08
C ARG A 45 8.48 -7.26 -10.48
N GLU A 46 9.55 -6.87 -11.19
CA GLU A 46 10.92 -6.99 -10.68
C GLU A 46 11.19 -6.05 -9.49
N ASP A 47 10.59 -4.85 -9.49
CA ASP A 47 10.69 -3.95 -8.34
C ASP A 47 9.98 -4.54 -7.12
N VAL A 48 8.81 -5.15 -7.32
CA VAL A 48 8.06 -5.84 -6.25
C VAL A 48 8.86 -7.04 -5.73
N ARG A 49 9.45 -7.82 -6.63
CA ARG A 49 10.33 -8.94 -6.29
C ARG A 49 11.50 -8.48 -5.43
N LYS A 50 12.12 -7.37 -5.83
CA LYS A 50 13.16 -6.70 -5.06
C LYS A 50 12.62 -6.06 -3.79
N LEU A 51 11.35 -5.75 -3.61
CA LEU A 51 10.83 -5.14 -2.39
C LEU A 51 10.43 -6.17 -1.32
N VAL A 52 9.68 -7.20 -1.74
CA VAL A 52 9.01 -8.15 -0.82
C VAL A 52 9.22 -9.64 -1.16
N GLY A 53 9.87 -9.94 -2.29
CA GLY A 53 10.11 -11.31 -2.75
C GLY A 53 9.11 -11.81 -3.80
N ASN A 54 9.19 -13.10 -4.12
CA ASN A 54 8.55 -13.67 -5.32
C ASN A 54 7.06 -13.96 -5.15
N ASP A 55 6.62 -14.19 -3.91
CA ASP A 55 5.29 -14.74 -3.66
C ASP A 55 4.20 -13.69 -3.46
N TRP A 56 4.40 -12.49 -4.02
CA TRP A 56 3.53 -11.35 -3.83
C TRP A 56 2.92 -10.88 -5.14
N GLU A 57 1.61 -10.68 -5.12
CA GLU A 57 0.87 -9.94 -6.13
C GLU A 57 0.64 -8.51 -5.66
N PHE A 58 0.35 -7.61 -6.60
CA PHE A 58 0.30 -6.20 -6.31
C PHE A 58 -0.70 -5.41 -7.15
N HIS A 59 -1.10 -4.27 -6.62
CA HIS A 59 -1.75 -3.20 -7.37
C HIS A 59 -1.11 -1.87 -6.99
N HIS A 60 -0.79 -1.08 -8.00
CA HIS A 60 -0.02 0.16 -7.85
C HIS A 60 -0.80 1.32 -8.45
N VAL A 61 -0.92 2.37 -7.65
CA VAL A 61 -1.32 3.70 -8.10
C VAL A 61 -0.07 4.55 -8.13
N ALA A 62 0.28 5.04 -9.31
CA ALA A 62 1.47 5.84 -9.56
C ALA A 62 1.48 7.13 -8.73
N ALA A 63 2.67 7.50 -8.25
CA ALA A 63 2.94 8.84 -7.76
C ALA A 63 2.98 9.84 -8.92
N THR A 64 2.85 11.13 -8.61
CA THR A 64 3.15 12.21 -9.57
C THR A 64 4.38 12.96 -9.05
N GLY A 65 5.53 12.79 -9.69
CA GLY A 65 6.81 13.26 -9.19
C GLY A 65 7.14 12.65 -7.82
N THR A 66 7.36 13.51 -6.83
CA THR A 66 7.74 13.12 -5.47
C THR A 66 6.56 12.97 -4.50
N SER A 67 5.33 13.11 -5.00
CA SER A 67 4.12 13.18 -4.16
C SER A 67 3.22 11.96 -4.35
N GLY A 68 2.86 11.33 -3.23
CA GLY A 68 1.86 10.27 -3.18
C GLY A 68 2.37 8.93 -3.69
N GLY A 69 1.48 8.23 -4.38
CA GLY A 69 1.65 6.83 -4.76
C GLY A 69 1.14 5.90 -3.66
N ILE A 70 0.39 4.89 -4.08
CA ILE A 70 -0.20 3.87 -3.21
C ILE A 70 0.14 2.50 -3.78
N LEU A 71 0.52 1.56 -2.92
CA LEU A 71 0.85 0.20 -3.31
C LEU A 71 0.18 -0.78 -2.37
N THR A 72 -0.59 -1.71 -2.93
CA THR A 72 -1.12 -2.85 -2.18
C THR A 72 -0.38 -4.11 -2.59
N LEU A 73 0.04 -4.92 -1.62
CA LEU A 73 0.77 -6.17 -1.82
C LEU A 73 0.03 -7.28 -1.08
N TRP A 74 -0.10 -8.46 -1.68
CA TRP A 74 -0.65 -9.63 -0.99
C TRP A 74 0.04 -10.92 -1.42
N LYS A 75 0.21 -11.85 -0.48
CA LYS A 75 0.76 -13.18 -0.79
C LYS A 75 -0.26 -14.01 -1.55
N TYR A 76 0.01 -14.36 -2.80
CA TYR A 76 -0.98 -14.99 -3.70
C TYR A 76 -1.51 -16.33 -3.20
N ARG A 77 -0.70 -17.08 -2.43
CA ARG A 77 -1.11 -18.36 -1.83
C ARG A 77 -1.97 -18.18 -0.58
N MET A 78 -1.94 -17.01 0.05
CA MET A 78 -2.58 -16.74 1.34
C MET A 78 -3.82 -15.87 1.23
N ALA A 79 -3.94 -15.06 0.18
CA ALA A 79 -5.10 -14.22 -0.03
C ALA A 79 -5.21 -13.80 -1.50
N SER A 80 -6.39 -13.33 -1.88
CA SER A 80 -6.57 -12.55 -3.10
C SER A 80 -7.18 -11.20 -2.76
N PHE A 81 -6.78 -10.16 -3.49
CA PHE A 81 -7.31 -8.82 -3.33
C PHE A 81 -7.96 -8.37 -4.63
N LYS A 82 -9.29 -8.19 -4.60
CA LYS A 82 -10.06 -7.70 -5.74
C LYS A 82 -10.28 -6.21 -5.58
N ILE A 83 -9.67 -5.42 -6.46
CA ILE A 83 -9.92 -3.98 -6.54
C ILE A 83 -11.39 -3.75 -6.92
N ILE A 84 -12.06 -2.90 -6.14
CA ILE A 84 -13.40 -2.39 -6.45
C ILE A 84 -13.26 -1.05 -7.15
N ASP A 85 -12.44 -0.16 -6.58
CA ASP A 85 -12.21 1.18 -7.09
C ASP A 85 -10.80 1.66 -6.70
N SER A 86 -10.20 2.50 -7.53
CA SER A 86 -8.91 3.11 -7.24
C SER A 86 -8.78 4.52 -7.82
N SER A 87 -8.13 5.39 -7.06
CA SER A 87 -7.83 6.77 -7.40
C SER A 87 -6.46 7.15 -6.84
N LYS A 88 -5.99 8.37 -7.14
CA LYS A 88 -4.71 8.89 -6.63
C LYS A 88 -4.62 8.94 -5.10
N GLN A 89 -5.76 8.97 -4.41
CA GLN A 89 -5.85 9.12 -2.96
C GLN A 89 -6.42 7.88 -2.26
N CYS A 90 -6.89 6.88 -3.01
CA CYS A 90 -7.58 5.76 -2.40
C CYS A 90 -7.47 4.48 -3.23
N ILE A 91 -7.36 3.34 -2.56
CA ILE A 91 -7.63 2.02 -3.13
C ILE A 91 -8.67 1.34 -2.26
N ILE A 92 -9.78 0.93 -2.88
CA ILE A 92 -10.85 0.18 -2.24
C ILE A 92 -10.85 -1.22 -2.85
N GLY A 93 -10.82 -2.25 -2.01
CA GLY A 93 -10.89 -3.62 -2.49
C GLY A 93 -11.46 -4.61 -1.49
N LYS A 94 -11.74 -5.81 -1.97
CA LYS A 94 -12.15 -6.96 -1.17
C LYS A 94 -10.95 -7.88 -0.98
N LEU A 95 -10.52 -8.04 0.26
CA LEU A 95 -9.55 -9.03 0.67
C LEU A 95 -10.27 -10.34 0.96
N ILE A 96 -9.87 -11.39 0.25
CA ILE A 96 -10.45 -12.73 0.35
C ILE A 96 -9.37 -13.65 0.90
N ILE A 97 -9.61 -14.20 2.08
CA ILE A 97 -8.71 -15.13 2.75
C ILE A 97 -9.27 -16.55 2.58
N PRO A 98 -8.44 -17.55 2.26
CA PRO A 98 -8.85 -18.95 2.26
C PRO A 98 -9.53 -19.31 3.58
N LYS A 99 -10.57 -20.15 3.54
CA LYS A 99 -11.52 -20.45 4.65
C LYS A 99 -12.70 -19.46 4.79
N GLY A 100 -12.94 -18.61 3.79
CA GLY A 100 -14.22 -17.92 3.62
C GLY A 100 -14.33 -16.52 4.22
N ASN A 101 -13.32 -16.08 4.97
CA ASN A 101 -13.29 -14.73 5.53
C ASN A 101 -13.06 -13.69 4.42
N LYS A 102 -13.96 -12.71 4.35
CA LYS A 102 -13.90 -11.60 3.40
C LYS A 102 -13.89 -10.29 4.18
N ALA A 103 -12.92 -9.43 3.89
CA ALA A 103 -12.84 -8.09 4.44
C ALA A 103 -12.88 -7.06 3.30
N LYS A 104 -13.55 -5.92 3.52
CA LYS A 104 -13.36 -4.74 2.67
C LYS A 104 -12.20 -3.94 3.25
N VAL A 105 -11.21 -3.64 2.43
CA VAL A 105 -10.04 -2.86 2.80
C VAL A 105 -10.04 -1.59 1.97
N CYS A 106 -9.85 -0.46 2.65
CA CYS A 106 -9.72 0.85 2.05
C CYS A 106 -8.38 1.44 2.49
N ILE A 107 -7.52 1.78 1.54
CA ILE A 107 -6.22 2.42 1.79
C ILE A 107 -6.35 3.83 1.31
N VAL A 108 -6.34 4.78 2.24
CA VAL A 108 -6.57 6.20 1.96
C VAL A 108 -5.30 6.99 2.24
N TYR A 109 -4.86 7.74 1.24
CA TYR A 109 -3.88 8.79 1.39
C TYR A 109 -4.61 10.13 1.51
N GLY A 110 -4.79 10.59 2.75
CA GLY A 110 -5.40 11.88 3.03
C GLY A 110 -4.42 13.02 2.73
N ILE A 111 -4.70 13.79 1.68
CA ILE A 111 -4.01 15.08 1.48
C ILE A 111 -4.50 16.05 2.54
N LYS A 112 -3.56 16.68 3.26
CA LYS A 112 -3.86 17.91 4.01
C LYS A 112 -4.18 19.01 3.00
N ILE A 113 -5.45 19.23 2.74
CA ILE A 113 -5.89 20.49 2.15
C ILE A 113 -5.86 21.48 3.32
N CYS A 114 -4.82 22.30 3.41
CA CYS A 114 -4.90 23.52 4.22
C CYS A 114 -5.93 24.42 3.54
N MET A 115 -7.19 24.31 3.92
CA MET A 115 -8.12 25.42 3.74
C MET A 115 -7.52 26.56 4.54
N LYS A 116 -7.06 27.63 3.87
CA LYS A 116 -6.84 28.89 4.57
C LYS A 116 -8.19 29.25 5.17
N GLU A 117 -8.26 29.46 6.49
CA GLU A 117 -9.40 30.13 7.10
C GLU A 117 -9.57 31.46 6.36
N GLU A 118 -10.55 31.54 5.46
CA GLU A 118 -11.03 32.82 5.00
C GLU A 118 -11.64 33.48 6.22
N ASN A 119 -10.93 34.47 6.75
CA ASN A 119 -11.41 35.33 7.83
C ASN A 119 -12.78 35.87 7.45
N PHE A 120 -13.84 35.24 7.95
CA PHE A 120 -15.15 35.87 8.07
C PHE A 120 -15.00 37.00 9.08
N LYS A 121 -14.63 38.18 8.58
CA LYS A 121 -14.80 39.43 9.33
C LYS A 121 -16.28 39.78 9.27
N SER A 122 -16.99 39.50 10.37
CA SER A 122 -18.27 40.12 10.73
C SER A 122 -18.09 41.60 11.04
#